data_AF-A0A7R9ELT6-F1
#
_entry.id   AF-A0A7R9ELT6-F1
#
_cell.length_a   1.000
_cell.length_b   1.000
_cell.length_c   1.000
_cell.angle_alpha   90.00
_cell.angle_beta   90.00
_cell.angle_gamma   90.00
#
_symmetry.space_group_name_H-M   'P 1'
#
loop_
_entity.id
_entity.type
_entity.pdbx_description
1 polymer ?
#
loop_
_entity_poly.entity_id
_entity_poly.type
_entity_poly.pdbx_seq_one_letter_code
_entity_poly.pdbx_strand_id
1 'polypeptide(L)'
;MIDVCVIASVRRRANEWCRCDCQVSGEEVIVETSQGELLGATSTTADGTHYFTFRGVPYAKPPVGPLRFKSPQEPEPWKGQRDARKFATRCLQEDGGSEDCLYLNIFTPQLGPNTNLPVMVWFHWGAFAFGSADLDPGHLMDLGVVVVSVQYRLNVF
;
A
#
# COMPACT_ATOMS: atom_id res chain seq x y z
N MET A 1 7.35 -10.96 -7.80
CA MET A 1 8.09 -9.77 -7.29
C MET A 1 7.33 -8.56 -7.80
N ILE A 2 6.80 -7.70 -6.93
CA ILE A 2 6.13 -6.47 -7.38
C ILE A 2 7.22 -5.61 -8.00
N ASP A 3 7.14 -5.43 -9.31
CA ASP A 3 8.09 -4.62 -10.06
C ASP A 3 7.82 -3.15 -9.73
N VAL A 4 8.64 -2.57 -8.84
CA VAL A 4 8.55 -1.15 -8.42
C VAL A 4 8.75 -0.21 -9.63
N CYS A 5 9.17 -0.74 -10.77
CA CYS A 5 9.34 -0.01 -12.03
C CYS A 5 8.01 0.37 -12.71
N VAL A 6 6.89 -0.27 -12.37
CA VAL A 6 5.58 0.02 -12.98
C VAL A 6 4.82 1.00 -12.08
N ILE A 7 5.18 2.29 -12.15
CA ILE A 7 4.33 3.39 -11.68
C ILE A 7 4.31 4.46 -12.77
N ALA A 8 3.70 4.11 -13.90
CA ALA A 8 3.65 4.98 -15.08
C ALA A 8 2.21 5.20 -15.53
N SER A 9 1.62 6.34 -15.14
CA SER A 9 0.59 7.13 -15.86
C SER A 9 -0.45 7.72 -14.89
N VAL A 10 -0.23 8.98 -14.49
CA VAL A 10 -1.26 9.77 -13.79
C VAL A 10 -2.27 10.26 -14.83
N ARG A 11 -3.46 9.66 -14.92
CA ARG A 11 -4.58 10.20 -15.69
C ARG A 11 -5.30 11.29 -14.88
N ARG A 12 -5.03 12.57 -15.19
CA ARG A 12 -5.95 13.65 -14.80
C ARG A 12 -7.14 13.64 -15.75
N ARG A 13 -8.33 13.32 -15.25
CA ARG A 13 -9.56 13.54 -16.02
C ARG A 13 -9.81 15.05 -16.11
N ALA A 14 -9.62 15.62 -17.30
CA ALA A 14 -10.07 16.95 -17.64
C ALA A 14 -11.06 16.85 -18.79
N ASN A 15 -12.30 17.29 -18.55
CA ASN A 15 -13.21 17.93 -19.50
C ASN A 15 -14.52 18.26 -18.78
N GLU A 16 -14.64 19.49 -18.26
CA GLU A 16 -15.84 20.34 -18.32
C GLU A 16 -15.64 21.63 -17.51
N TRP A 17 -15.98 22.76 -18.14
CA TRP A 17 -15.87 24.11 -17.60
C TRP A 17 -17.09 24.42 -16.72
N CYS A 18 -16.89 24.58 -15.41
CA CYS A 18 -17.84 25.26 -14.53
C CYS A 18 -17.06 26.08 -13.49
N ARG A 19 -17.40 27.37 -13.36
CA ARG A 19 -16.73 28.35 -12.52
C ARG A 19 -17.66 28.73 -11.37
N CYS A 20 -17.61 27.97 -10.27
CA CYS A 20 -18.08 28.30 -8.91
C CYS A 20 -17.33 27.36 -7.94
N ASP A 21 -16.66 27.90 -6.92
CA ASP A 21 -15.90 27.21 -5.86
C ASP A 21 -15.29 25.85 -6.19
N CYS A 22 -13.99 25.85 -6.49
CA CYS A 22 -13.21 24.62 -6.59
C CYS A 22 -12.95 24.10 -5.18
N GLN A 23 -13.89 23.32 -4.64
CA GLN A 23 -13.56 22.42 -3.53
C GLN A 23 -12.52 21.43 -4.04
N VAL A 24 -11.31 21.49 -3.47
CA VAL A 24 -10.26 20.49 -3.68
C VAL A 24 -10.82 19.16 -3.14
N SER A 25 -11.42 18.38 -4.03
CA SER A 25 -11.87 17.02 -3.69
C SER A 25 -10.65 16.12 -3.70
N GLY A 26 -10.14 15.87 -2.49
CA GLY A 26 -9.17 14.86 -2.07
C GLY A 26 -8.21 14.30 -3.11
N GLU A 27 -6.93 14.69 -3.01
CA GLU A 27 -5.74 13.82 -2.91
C GLU A 27 -5.87 12.33 -3.32
N GLU A 28 -6.42 12.01 -4.48
CA GLU A 28 -6.51 10.65 -5.02
C GLU A 28 -5.47 10.45 -6.13
N VAL A 29 -4.78 9.31 -6.09
CA VAL A 29 -3.76 8.96 -7.08
C VAL A 29 -4.00 7.56 -7.60
N ILE A 30 -3.92 7.38 -8.93
CA ILE A 30 -4.07 6.06 -9.56
C ILE A 30 -2.73 5.61 -10.09
N VAL A 31 -2.36 4.36 -9.80
CA VAL A 31 -1.13 3.72 -10.24
C VAL A 31 -1.45 2.35 -10.86
N GLU A 32 -0.85 2.07 -12.01
CA GLU A 32 -0.93 0.76 -12.66
C GLU A 32 0.16 -0.15 -12.10
N THR A 33 -0.16 -1.41 -11.79
CA THR A 33 0.79 -2.45 -11.37
C THR A 33 0.63 -3.68 -12.24
N SER A 34 1.56 -4.64 -12.14
CA SER A 34 1.43 -5.94 -12.83
C SER A 34 0.16 -6.72 -12.49
N GLN A 35 -0.47 -6.45 -11.34
CA GLN A 35 -1.68 -7.13 -10.87
C GLN A 35 -2.97 -6.35 -11.15
N GLY A 36 -2.88 -5.07 -11.53
CA GLY A 36 -4.03 -4.20 -11.77
C GLY A 36 -3.82 -2.77 -11.28
N GLU A 37 -4.86 -1.95 -11.39
CA GLU A 37 -4.83 -0.54 -10.97
C GLU A 37 -5.08 -0.40 -9.46
N LEU A 38 -4.31 0.47 -8.82
CA LEU A 38 -4.45 0.87 -7.41
C LEU A 38 -4.92 2.32 -7.32
N LEU A 39 -5.92 2.57 -6.48
CA LEU A 39 -6.35 3.90 -6.07
C LEU A 39 -5.74 4.20 -4.70
N GLY A 40 -4.68 5.01 -4.67
CA GLY A 40 -4.02 5.49 -3.46
C GLY A 40 -4.52 6.87 -3.01
N ALA A 41 -3.87 7.40 -1.98
CA ALA A 41 -4.12 8.74 -1.45
C ALA A 41 -2.82 9.53 -1.32
N THR A 42 -2.89 10.86 -1.41
CA THR A 42 -1.80 11.75 -1.01
C THR A 42 -1.89 12.07 0.48
N SER A 43 -0.78 12.44 1.10
CA SER A 43 -0.68 12.89 2.48
C SER A 43 0.49 13.86 2.61
N THR A 44 0.56 14.59 3.72
CA THR A 44 1.61 15.59 3.96
C THR A 44 2.22 15.37 5.34
N THR A 45 3.54 15.41 5.46
CA THR A 45 4.25 15.30 6.73
C THR A 45 4.07 16.58 7.57
N ALA A 46 4.45 16.53 8.85
CA ALA A 46 4.44 17.72 9.71
C ALA A 46 5.35 18.84 9.17
N ASP A 47 6.44 18.47 8.48
CA ASP A 47 7.41 19.38 7.88
C ASP A 47 7.00 19.86 6.47
N GLY A 48 5.83 19.43 5.97
CA GLY A 48 5.26 19.88 4.71
C GLY A 48 5.64 19.06 3.48
N THR A 49 6.32 17.93 3.64
CA THR A 49 6.63 17.02 2.52
C THR A 49 5.37 16.31 2.07
N HIS A 50 4.96 16.52 0.82
CA HIS A 50 3.89 15.74 0.19
C HIS A 50 4.39 14.35 -0.18
N TYR A 51 3.57 13.33 0.08
CA TYR A 51 3.87 11.95 -0.27
C TYR A 51 2.61 11.18 -0.64
N PHE A 52 2.80 10.07 -1.34
CA PHE A 52 1.76 9.18 -1.82
C PHE A 52 1.71 7.92 -0.97
N THR A 53 0.49 7.42 -0.76
CA THR A 53 0.20 6.27 0.10
C THR A 53 -0.64 5.24 -0.66
N PHE A 54 -0.21 3.98 -0.58
CA PHE A 54 -0.93 2.82 -1.10
C PHE A 54 -0.92 1.76 -0.02
N ARG A 55 -2.05 1.59 0.66
CA ARG A 55 -2.23 0.71 1.82
C ARG A 55 -3.10 -0.48 1.47
N GLY A 56 -2.85 -1.62 2.13
CA GLY A 56 -3.65 -2.83 1.91
C GLY A 56 -3.48 -3.46 0.53
N VAL A 57 -2.29 -3.34 -0.07
CA VAL A 57 -1.98 -3.92 -1.39
C VAL A 57 -1.66 -5.41 -1.21
N PRO A 58 -2.35 -6.34 -1.88
CA PRO A 58 -2.10 -7.76 -1.73
C PRO A 58 -0.76 -8.14 -2.37
N TYR A 59 0.03 -8.95 -1.68
CA TYR A 59 1.24 -9.53 -2.27
C TYR A 59 1.16 -11.06 -2.40
N ALA A 60 0.10 -11.68 -1.87
CA ALA A 60 -0.15 -13.11 -1.96
C ALA A 60 -1.64 -13.43 -1.91
N LYS A 61 -2.02 -14.66 -2.29
CA LYS A 61 -3.37 -15.19 -2.09
C LYS A 61 -3.69 -15.27 -0.59
N PRO A 62 -4.97 -15.04 -0.19
CA PRO A 62 -5.40 -15.28 1.18
C PRO A 62 -5.03 -16.70 1.63
N PRO A 63 -4.28 -16.88 2.73
CA PRO A 63 -3.79 -18.18 3.19
C PRO A 63 -4.87 -18.97 3.95
N VAL A 64 -6.09 -18.98 3.43
CA VAL A 64 -7.27 -19.62 4.05
C VAL A 64 -7.57 -20.98 3.43
N GLY A 65 -8.32 -21.81 4.16
CA GLY A 65 -8.77 -23.11 3.67
C GLY A 65 -7.60 -24.01 3.24
N PRO A 66 -7.55 -24.53 2.00
CA PRO A 66 -6.46 -25.40 1.53
C PRO A 66 -5.07 -24.75 1.46
N LEU A 67 -4.97 -23.41 1.57
CA LEU A 67 -3.71 -22.66 1.58
C LEU A 67 -3.18 -22.43 3.00
N ARG A 68 -3.97 -22.75 4.03
CA ARG A 68 -3.54 -22.63 5.43
C ARG A 68 -2.30 -23.50 5.68
N PHE A 69 -1.33 -22.94 6.40
CA PHE A 69 -0.02 -23.55 6.69
C PHE A 69 0.85 -23.90 5.47
N LYS A 70 0.49 -23.44 4.27
CA LYS A 70 1.35 -23.58 3.08
C LYS A 70 2.15 -22.31 2.84
N SER A 71 3.19 -22.40 2.02
CA SER A 71 3.88 -21.21 1.51
C SER A 71 2.91 -20.29 0.75
N PRO A 72 3.10 -18.96 0.81
CA PRO A 72 2.25 -18.02 0.09
C PRO A 72 2.32 -18.26 -1.42
N GLN A 73 1.18 -18.05 -2.09
CA GLN A 73 1.08 -18.11 -3.55
C GLN A 73 0.85 -16.71 -4.12
N GLU A 74 1.26 -16.49 -5.37
CA GLU A 74 1.10 -15.19 -6.04
C GLU A 74 -0.36 -14.74 -6.09
N PRO A 75 -0.64 -13.45 -5.85
CA PRO A 75 -2.00 -12.93 -5.84
C PRO A 75 -2.60 -12.97 -7.25
N GLU A 76 -3.91 -13.20 -7.34
CA GLU A 76 -4.61 -13.10 -8.61
C GLU A 76 -4.68 -11.62 -9.06
N PRO A 77 -4.49 -11.33 -10.35
CA PRO A 77 -4.78 -10.02 -10.89
C PRO A 77 -6.25 -9.65 -10.67
N TRP A 78 -6.53 -8.36 -10.46
CA TRP A 78 -7.89 -7.85 -10.32
C TRP A 78 -8.30 -7.00 -11.53
N LYS A 79 -9.61 -6.93 -11.77
CA LYS A 79 -10.18 -6.06 -12.79
C LYS A 79 -10.64 -4.74 -12.16
N GLY A 80 -10.34 -3.64 -12.83
CA GLY A 80 -10.69 -2.29 -12.37
C GLY A 80 -9.73 -1.78 -11.29
N GLN A 81 -10.19 -0.76 -10.57
CA GLN A 81 -9.41 -0.08 -9.54
C GLN A 81 -9.62 -0.72 -8.18
N ARG A 82 -8.53 -1.10 -7.53
CA ARG A 82 -8.54 -1.54 -6.14
C ARG A 82 -8.28 -0.36 -5.22
N ASP A 83 -9.16 -0.15 -4.25
CA ASP A 83 -8.99 0.87 -3.22
C ASP A 83 -7.82 0.50 -2.31
N ALA A 84 -6.76 1.31 -2.36
CA ALA A 84 -5.55 1.21 -1.56
C ALA A 84 -5.38 2.43 -0.63
N ARG A 85 -6.48 3.06 -0.20
CA ARG A 85 -6.42 4.23 0.69
C ARG A 85 -6.47 3.85 2.16
N LYS A 86 -6.81 2.60 2.50
CA LYS A 86 -6.99 2.13 3.87
C LYS A 86 -6.05 0.96 4.17
N PHE A 87 -5.60 0.87 5.41
CA PHE A 87 -4.89 -0.32 5.89
C PHE A 87 -5.80 -1.54 5.79
N ALA A 88 -5.23 -2.67 5.38
CA ALA A 88 -5.91 -3.95 5.42
C ALA A 88 -5.98 -4.46 6.87
N THR A 89 -6.87 -5.43 7.12
CA THR A 89 -6.96 -6.08 8.43
C THR A 89 -5.64 -6.77 8.78
N ARG A 90 -5.20 -6.58 10.02
CA ARG A 90 -4.01 -7.28 10.54
C ARG A 90 -4.18 -8.80 10.57
N CYS A 91 -3.06 -9.50 10.67
CA CYS A 91 -3.07 -10.95 10.82
C CYS A 91 -3.73 -11.37 12.13
N LEU A 92 -4.29 -12.58 12.13
CA LEU A 92 -4.97 -13.14 13.28
C LEU A 92 -4.03 -13.28 14.48
N GLN A 93 -4.46 -12.72 15.62
CA GLN A 93 -3.77 -12.74 16.91
C GLN A 93 -4.77 -13.02 18.05
N GLU A 94 -4.30 -13.11 19.30
CA GLU A 94 -5.15 -13.35 20.49
C GLU A 94 -6.30 -12.34 20.62
N ASP A 95 -6.05 -11.09 20.26
CA ASP A 95 -6.99 -9.97 20.34
C ASP A 95 -7.75 -9.73 19.01
N GLY A 96 -7.75 -10.72 18.11
CA GLY A 96 -8.50 -10.71 16.84
C GLY A 96 -7.64 -10.44 15.61
N GLY A 97 -8.29 -10.29 14.46
CA GLY A 97 -7.65 -10.14 13.14
C GLY A 97 -8.26 -11.06 12.10
N SER A 98 -7.56 -11.26 10.99
CA SER A 98 -7.99 -12.13 9.87
C SER A 98 -6.85 -13.04 9.41
N GLU A 99 -7.18 -14.24 8.94
CA GLU A 99 -6.21 -15.07 8.20
C GLU A 99 -5.92 -14.49 6.81
N ASP A 100 -6.90 -13.79 6.20
CA ASP A 100 -6.68 -12.97 5.01
C ASP A 100 -6.00 -11.65 5.42
N CYS A 101 -4.67 -11.70 5.51
CA CYS A 101 -3.86 -10.58 6.01
C CYS A 101 -2.56 -10.34 5.22
N LEU A 102 -2.32 -11.04 4.11
CA LEU A 102 -1.07 -10.94 3.33
C LEU A 102 -1.04 -9.70 2.44
N TYR A 103 -0.93 -8.55 3.10
CA TYR A 103 -0.95 -7.21 2.51
C TYR A 103 0.33 -6.44 2.85
N LEU A 104 0.67 -5.48 2.01
CA LEU A 104 1.72 -4.50 2.27
C LEU A 104 1.20 -3.09 2.07
N ASN A 105 1.94 -2.13 2.62
CA ASN A 105 1.70 -0.71 2.43
C ASN A 105 2.94 -0.07 1.84
N ILE A 106 2.74 0.87 0.92
CA ILE A 106 3.78 1.57 0.18
C ILE A 106 3.60 3.06 0.41
N PHE A 107 4.68 3.72 0.79
CA PHE A 107 4.74 5.17 0.99
C PHE A 107 5.91 5.71 0.18
N THR A 108 5.68 6.76 -0.60
CA THR A 108 6.72 7.34 -1.45
C THR A 108 6.52 8.84 -1.62
N PRO A 109 7.58 9.66 -1.51
CA PRO A 109 7.47 11.10 -1.73
C PRO A 109 7.33 11.47 -3.23
N GLN A 110 7.67 10.57 -4.15
CA GLN A 110 7.66 10.84 -5.59
C GLN A 110 7.15 9.65 -6.39
N LEU A 111 6.52 9.94 -7.53
CA LEU A 111 6.06 8.96 -8.52
C LEU A 111 6.57 9.34 -9.91
N GLY A 112 7.04 8.38 -10.69
CA GLY A 112 7.36 8.56 -12.10
C GLY A 112 8.51 7.69 -12.59
N PRO A 113 8.72 7.61 -13.92
CA PRO A 113 9.71 6.71 -14.53
C PRO A 113 11.17 7.06 -14.21
N ASN A 114 11.44 8.30 -13.75
CA ASN A 114 12.79 8.78 -13.43
C ASN A 114 13.04 8.90 -11.92
N THR A 115 12.16 8.35 -11.08
CA THR A 115 12.34 8.35 -9.63
C THR A 115 13.12 7.11 -9.22
N ASN A 116 14.40 7.27 -8.86
CA ASN A 116 15.24 6.20 -8.35
C ASN A 116 15.55 6.47 -6.87
N LEU A 117 14.55 6.20 -6.01
CA LEU A 117 14.67 6.37 -4.58
C LEU A 117 15.07 5.06 -3.91
N PRO A 118 15.87 5.09 -2.83
CA PRO A 118 16.17 3.90 -2.05
C PRO A 118 14.88 3.33 -1.43
N VAL A 119 14.77 2.01 -1.41
CA VAL A 119 13.61 1.29 -0.85
C VAL A 119 13.98 0.71 0.50
N MET A 120 13.26 1.14 1.54
CA MET A 120 13.33 0.56 2.87
C MET A 120 12.13 -0.36 3.10
N VAL A 121 12.39 -1.65 3.28
CA VAL A 121 11.35 -2.64 3.62
C VAL A 121 11.37 -2.88 5.12
N TRP A 122 10.24 -2.63 5.76
CA TRP A 122 10.06 -2.76 7.20
C TRP A 122 9.17 -3.96 7.54
N PHE A 123 9.69 -4.81 8.41
CA PHE A 123 8.96 -5.92 9.03
C PHE A 123 8.72 -5.55 10.48
N HIS A 124 7.47 -5.64 10.92
CA HIS A 124 7.13 -5.32 12.29
C HIS A 124 7.75 -6.33 13.25
N TRP A 125 8.02 -5.88 14.48
CA TRP A 125 8.36 -6.77 15.57
C TRP A 125 7.10 -7.50 16.08
N GLY A 126 7.31 -8.49 16.95
CA GLY A 126 6.30 -9.02 17.88
C GLY A 126 6.45 -10.50 18.13
N ALA A 127 7.70 -10.98 18.22
CA ALA A 127 8.06 -12.37 18.50
C ALA A 127 7.37 -13.41 17.59
N PHE A 128 7.02 -13.02 16.37
CA PHE A 128 6.18 -13.80 15.44
C PHE A 128 4.79 -14.17 15.98
N ALA A 129 4.32 -13.52 17.05
CA ALA A 129 3.05 -13.81 17.71
C ALA A 129 2.05 -12.64 17.62
N PHE A 130 2.54 -11.40 17.54
CA PHE A 130 1.71 -10.20 17.43
C PHE A 130 2.37 -9.10 16.58
N GLY A 131 1.64 -8.03 16.28
CA GLY A 131 2.11 -6.83 15.58
C GLY A 131 1.32 -6.53 14.30
N SER A 132 1.51 -5.33 13.75
CA SER A 132 0.95 -4.97 12.46
C SER A 132 1.86 -4.03 11.67
N ALA A 133 1.56 -3.92 10.38
CA ALA A 133 2.26 -3.13 9.37
C ALA A 133 1.69 -1.71 9.28
N ASP A 134 0.91 -1.29 10.27
CA ASP A 134 0.26 0.02 10.35
C ASP A 134 1.28 1.09 10.79
N LEU A 135 2.38 1.16 10.05
CA LEU A 135 3.47 2.11 10.24
C LEU A 135 3.03 3.51 9.81
N ASP A 136 3.33 4.50 10.64
CA ASP A 136 3.30 5.91 10.23
C ASP A 136 4.65 6.27 9.56
N PRO A 137 4.66 6.61 8.25
CA PRO A 137 5.89 6.90 7.53
C PRO A 137 6.39 8.34 7.72
N GLY A 138 5.68 9.21 8.46
CA GLY A 138 5.85 10.67 8.45
C GLY A 138 7.30 11.15 8.31
N HIS A 139 8.13 10.94 9.33
CA HIS A 139 9.52 11.41 9.31
C HIS A 139 10.40 10.75 8.25
N LEU A 140 10.06 9.53 7.83
CA LEU A 140 10.81 8.81 6.79
C LEU A 140 10.56 9.41 5.41
N MET A 141 9.38 9.99 5.17
CA MET A 141 9.07 10.65 3.89
C MET A 141 9.92 11.91 3.67
N ASP A 142 10.32 12.59 4.75
CA ASP A 142 11.22 13.74 4.69
C ASP A 142 12.66 13.36 4.29
N LEU A 143 13.03 12.08 4.44
CA LEU A 143 14.35 11.56 4.05
C LEU A 143 14.46 11.19 2.57
N GLY A 144 13.38 11.29 1.80
CA GLY A 144 13.40 10.97 0.37
C GLY A 144 13.52 9.48 0.07
N VAL A 145 12.91 8.60 0.88
CA VAL A 145 12.97 7.14 0.72
C VAL A 145 11.58 6.55 0.41
N VAL A 146 11.54 5.41 -0.27
CA VAL A 146 10.32 4.61 -0.39
C VAL A 146 10.25 3.68 0.82
N VAL A 147 9.13 3.70 1.54
CA VAL A 147 8.90 2.83 2.69
C VAL A 147 7.86 1.79 2.32
N VAL A 148 8.20 0.52 2.54
CA VAL A 148 7.27 -0.60 2.38
C VAL A 148 7.11 -1.29 3.73
N SER A 149 5.90 -1.29 4.30
CA SER A 149 5.60 -2.08 5.50
C SER A 149 4.84 -3.35 5.11
N VAL A 150 5.21 -4.49 5.69
CA VAL A 150 4.72 -5.80 5.27
C VAL A 150 4.02 -6.53 6.41
N GLN A 151 2.79 -6.99 6.15
CA GLN A 151 2.12 -7.97 7.01
C GLN A 151 2.63 -9.37 6.70
N TYR A 152 2.88 -10.18 7.73
CA TYR A 152 3.19 -11.59 7.58
C TYR A 152 2.42 -12.39 8.63
N ARG A 153 2.15 -13.67 8.36
CA ARG A 153 1.38 -14.52 9.28
C ARG A 153 2.10 -14.66 10.62
N LEU A 154 1.30 -14.83 11.67
CA LEU A 154 1.75 -14.86 13.05
C LEU A 154 1.22 -16.11 13.74
N ASN A 155 1.88 -16.47 14.83
CA ASN A 155 1.58 -17.61 15.66
C ASN A 155 1.66 -18.91 14.84
N VAL A 156 0.74 -19.85 15.05
CA VAL A 156 0.70 -21.13 14.35
C VAL A 156 0.27 -21.03 12.86
N PHE A 157 -0.18 -19.86 12.40
CA PHE A 157 -0.86 -19.70 11.11
C PHE A 157 0.09 -19.49 9.91
#